data_AF-A0A8T3N4H5-F1
#
_entry.id   AF-A0A8T3N4H5-F1
#
_cell.length_a   1.000
_cell.length_b   1.000
_cell.length_c   1.000
_cell.angle_alpha   90.00
_cell.angle_beta   90.00
_cell.angle_gamma   90.00
#
_symmetry.space_group_name_H-M   'P 1'
#
loop_
_entity.id
_entity.type
_entity.pdbx_description
1 polymer ?
#
loop_
_entity_poly.entity_id
_entity_poly.type
_entity_poly.pdbx_seq_one_letter_code
_entity_poly.pdbx_strand_id
1 'polypeptide(L)'
;MDRRADHSLSNARRKWTAPLYILLCLVLSAPDEPASAQRAYLAAGANPFEALGKLFGGGQPEFLPVEEAFKLNVMVQDASSLLVIWQIAQGYYLYRDKMRFSLRDNGVALGMAKFPAGEIEEDEYFGRVEIYTQDLLKITLPLRRDTAAARTITLNVRYQGCAEAGICYPPIDRQVRLRLPAAAPKEDAALRTSPWTQSRVIARHGLGRAALTEAAR
;
A
#
# COMPACT_ATOMS: atom_id res chain seq x y z
N MET A 1 -13.67 -63.78 14.78
CA MET A 1 -13.09 -62.58 15.43
C MET A 1 -13.81 -61.37 14.86
N ASP A 2 -14.81 -60.75 15.52
CA ASP A 2 -14.75 -60.00 16.82
C ASP A 2 -13.91 -58.71 16.60
N ARG A 3 -14.34 -57.43 16.73
CA ARG A 3 -15.50 -56.75 17.35
C ARG A 3 -15.80 -55.38 16.70
N ARG A 4 -17.09 -55.00 16.78
CA ARG A 4 -17.72 -53.68 17.06
C ARG A 4 -16.89 -52.41 17.28
N ALA A 5 -17.45 -51.30 16.76
CA ALA A 5 -17.81 -50.01 17.40
C ALA A 5 -17.56 -48.89 16.36
N ASP A 6 -18.53 -48.38 15.59
CA ASP A 6 -19.72 -47.58 15.95
C ASP A 6 -19.45 -46.48 16.99
N HIS A 7 -19.27 -45.26 16.51
CA HIS A 7 -19.51 -44.02 17.26
C HIS A 7 -20.04 -42.93 16.32
N SER A 8 -21.34 -43.04 16.08
CA SER A 8 -22.27 -41.92 15.96
C SER A 8 -22.03 -40.90 17.08
N LEU A 9 -21.76 -39.64 16.73
CA LEU A 9 -22.24 -38.48 17.50
C LEU A 9 -22.62 -37.34 16.53
N SER A 10 -23.85 -37.43 16.07
CA SER A 10 -24.67 -36.30 15.62
C SER A 10 -24.71 -35.23 16.72
N ASN A 11 -24.13 -34.04 16.49
CA ASN A 11 -24.33 -32.93 17.42
C ASN A 11 -25.62 -32.20 17.03
N ALA A 12 -26.70 -32.62 17.68
CA ALA A 12 -28.02 -32.08 17.55
C ALA A 12 -28.13 -30.70 18.23
N ARG A 13 -28.77 -29.78 17.50
CA ARG A 13 -29.79 -28.83 17.99
C ARG A 13 -29.39 -27.92 19.17
N ARG A 14 -29.23 -26.63 18.88
CA ARG A 14 -29.79 -25.57 19.73
C ARG A 14 -30.60 -24.61 18.89
N LYS A 15 -31.90 -24.94 18.77
CA LYS A 15 -32.95 -24.07 18.27
C LYS A 15 -33.16 -22.96 19.30
N TRP A 16 -32.75 -21.74 18.99
CA TRP A 16 -33.15 -20.57 19.77
C TRP A 16 -34.51 -20.11 19.24
N THR A 17 -35.57 -20.59 19.88
CA THR A 17 -36.93 -20.10 19.69
C THR A 17 -37.07 -18.72 20.34
N ALA A 18 -37.27 -17.69 19.52
CA ALA A 18 -37.54 -16.32 19.95
C ALA A 18 -38.95 -16.21 20.56
N PRO A 19 -39.14 -15.58 21.73
CA PRO A 19 -40.46 -15.17 22.18
C PRO A 19 -40.79 -13.77 21.63
N LEU A 20 -41.76 -13.78 20.71
CA LEU A 20 -42.93 -12.91 20.66
C LEU A 20 -42.82 -11.50 21.29
N TYR A 21 -42.80 -10.51 20.40
CA TYR A 21 -43.32 -9.14 20.57
C TYR A 21 -44.68 -9.10 21.29
N ILE A 22 -44.81 -8.39 22.42
CA ILE A 22 -46.09 -7.83 22.94
C ILE A 22 -45.84 -6.54 23.76
N LEU A 23 -46.54 -5.47 23.35
CA LEU A 23 -46.98 -4.21 24.04
C LEU A 23 -45.91 -3.31 24.71
N LEU A 24 -45.65 -2.09 24.23
CA LEU A 24 -46.48 -0.85 24.24
C LEU A 24 -46.86 -0.34 25.65
N CYS A 25 -46.57 0.95 25.84
CA CYS A 25 -47.05 1.92 26.86
C CYS A 25 -46.04 2.34 27.93
N LEU A 26 -45.36 3.47 27.71
CA LEU A 26 -45.67 4.74 28.39
C LEU A 26 -44.68 5.83 27.96
N VAL A 27 -45.12 6.64 27.00
CA VAL A 27 -44.73 8.05 26.94
C VAL A 27 -45.53 8.74 28.04
N LEU A 28 -44.89 9.12 29.15
CA LEU A 28 -45.30 10.29 29.92
C LEU A 28 -44.20 10.75 30.88
N SER A 29 -43.77 11.99 30.68
CA SER A 29 -43.22 12.91 31.68
C SER A 29 -41.81 12.69 32.22
N ALA A 30 -40.84 13.39 31.63
CA ALA A 30 -39.76 14.04 32.38
C ALA A 30 -39.28 15.31 31.63
N PRO A 31 -38.89 16.37 32.37
CA PRO A 31 -38.92 17.77 31.95
C PRO A 31 -37.76 18.21 31.04
N ASP A 32 -37.94 19.34 30.35
CA ASP A 32 -36.91 20.07 29.60
C ASP A 32 -35.62 20.25 30.42
N GLU A 33 -34.58 19.50 30.07
CA GLU A 33 -33.23 19.69 30.64
C GLU A 33 -32.54 20.89 29.98
N PRO A 34 -31.92 21.80 30.76
CA PRO A 34 -31.29 23.00 30.22
C PRO A 34 -30.01 22.68 29.43
N ALA A 35 -29.80 23.44 28.35
CA ALA A 35 -28.69 23.37 27.38
C ALA A 35 -27.26 23.60 27.95
N SER A 36 -27.05 23.44 29.26
CA SER A 36 -25.74 23.55 29.92
C SER A 36 -24.98 22.22 30.00
N ALA A 37 -25.64 21.07 29.84
CA ALA A 37 -25.00 19.75 29.93
C ALA A 37 -24.07 19.42 28.74
N GLN A 38 -24.28 20.04 27.56
CA GLN A 38 -23.41 19.83 26.39
C GLN A 38 -22.01 20.42 26.54
N ARG A 39 -21.80 21.37 27.46
CA ARG A 39 -20.48 22.00 27.68
C ARG A 39 -19.50 21.11 28.47
N ALA A 40 -19.98 20.13 29.22
CA ALA A 40 -19.11 19.23 29.97
C ALA A 40 -18.50 18.11 29.10
N TYR A 41 -19.18 17.70 28.03
CA TYR A 41 -18.71 16.64 27.14
C TYR A 41 -17.47 17.03 26.31
N LEU A 42 -17.33 18.31 25.94
CA LEU A 42 -16.15 18.80 25.21
C LEU A 42 -14.90 19.00 26.10
N ALA A 43 -15.09 19.08 27.42
CA ALA A 43 -14.00 19.32 28.36
C ALA A 43 -13.33 18.04 28.88
N ALA A 44 -13.95 16.87 28.68
CA ALA A 44 -13.52 15.63 29.32
C ALA A 44 -12.49 14.80 28.52
N GLY A 45 -12.17 15.14 27.27
CA GLY A 45 -11.22 14.38 26.44
C GLY A 45 -11.55 12.89 26.28
N ALA A 46 -12.78 12.49 26.65
CA ALA A 46 -13.19 11.10 26.67
C ALA A 46 -13.54 10.67 25.25
N ASN A 47 -12.79 9.72 24.71
CA ASN A 47 -13.10 9.12 23.43
C ASN A 47 -14.46 8.41 23.56
N PRO A 48 -15.45 8.74 22.71
CA PRO A 48 -16.78 8.10 22.78
C PRO A 48 -16.71 6.57 22.62
N PHE A 49 -15.62 6.07 22.03
CA PHE A 49 -15.32 4.64 21.90
C PHE A 49 -14.94 3.98 23.24
N GLU A 50 -14.21 4.67 24.12
CA GLU A 50 -13.83 4.19 25.46
C GLU A 50 -15.05 4.07 26.38
N ALA A 51 -15.95 5.06 26.31
CA ALA A 51 -17.18 5.07 27.09
C ALA A 51 -18.10 3.89 26.71
N LEU A 52 -18.14 3.53 25.43
CA LEU A 52 -18.86 2.36 24.95
C LEU A 52 -18.22 1.06 25.45
N GLY A 53 -16.89 0.94 25.42
CA GLY A 53 -16.17 -0.23 25.93
C GLY A 53 -16.41 -0.51 27.42
N LYS A 54 -16.59 0.55 28.23
CA LYS A 54 -16.90 0.42 29.67
C LYS A 54 -18.33 -0.06 29.96
N LEU A 55 -19.27 0.13 29.04
CA LEU A 55 -20.67 -0.30 29.20
C LEU A 55 -20.88 -1.80 28.91
N PHE A 56 -19.94 -2.47 28.23
CA PHE A 56 -20.07 -3.87 27.79
C PHE A 56 -19.21 -4.90 28.57
N GLY A 57 -18.64 -4.53 29.72
CA GLY A 57 -18.13 -5.50 30.71
C GLY A 57 -17.03 -6.48 30.25
N GLY A 58 -15.75 -6.10 30.47
CA GLY A 58 -14.67 -7.05 30.74
C GLY A 58 -13.80 -7.50 29.55
N GLY A 59 -12.54 -7.04 29.53
CA GLY A 59 -11.41 -7.76 28.93
C GLY A 59 -11.37 -7.84 27.40
N GLN A 60 -11.86 -6.83 26.68
CA GLN A 60 -11.58 -6.76 25.25
C GLN A 60 -10.08 -6.48 25.05
N PRO A 61 -9.41 -7.15 24.09
CA PRO A 61 -8.07 -6.74 23.70
C PRO A 61 -8.12 -5.26 23.36
N GLU A 62 -7.26 -4.47 23.99
CA GLU A 62 -7.15 -3.04 23.72
C GLU A 62 -6.60 -2.89 22.31
N PHE A 63 -7.47 -2.55 21.36
CA PHE A 63 -7.08 -2.32 19.98
C PHE A 63 -6.31 -1.01 19.87
N LEU A 64 -5.18 -1.07 19.17
CA LEU A 64 -4.34 0.10 18.97
C LEU A 64 -5.10 1.15 18.12
N PRO A 65 -4.88 2.45 18.35
CA PRO A 65 -5.23 3.45 17.36
C PRO A 65 -4.58 3.14 16.00
N VAL A 66 -5.23 3.55 14.91
CA VAL A 66 -4.79 3.19 13.55
C VAL A 66 -3.39 3.74 13.22
N GLU A 67 -3.03 4.88 13.80
CA GLU A 67 -1.70 5.50 13.69
C GLU A 67 -0.61 4.69 14.40
N GLU A 68 -0.98 3.95 15.45
CA GLU A 68 -0.07 3.10 16.20
C GLU A 68 0.04 1.70 15.60
N ALA A 69 -1.07 1.16 15.10
CA ALA A 69 -1.13 -0.11 14.38
C ALA A 69 -0.37 -0.05 13.04
N PHE A 70 -0.45 1.08 12.33
CA PHE A 70 0.11 1.24 10.99
C PHE A 70 0.87 2.57 10.86
N LYS A 71 2.13 2.57 11.28
CA LYS A 71 2.98 3.78 11.22
C LYS A 71 3.50 3.97 9.81
N LEU A 72 2.83 4.84 9.05
CA LEU A 72 3.21 5.23 7.69
C LEU A 72 4.34 6.25 7.69
N ASN A 73 5.38 5.99 6.91
CA ASN A 73 6.40 6.95 6.53
C ASN A 73 6.62 6.95 5.01
N VAL A 74 6.87 8.11 4.42
CA VAL A 74 7.18 8.23 2.98
C VAL A 74 8.41 9.09 2.82
N MET A 75 9.38 8.60 2.06
CA MET A 75 10.62 9.30 1.79
C MET A 75 10.92 9.35 0.30
N VAL A 76 11.67 10.37 -0.10
CA VAL A 76 12.23 10.47 -1.46
C VAL A 76 13.49 9.61 -1.48
N GLN A 77 13.45 8.51 -2.23
CA GLN A 77 14.60 7.60 -2.35
C GLN A 77 15.63 8.16 -3.34
N ASP A 78 15.15 8.68 -4.46
CA ASP A 78 15.95 9.39 -5.45
C ASP A 78 15.06 10.37 -6.27
N ALA A 79 15.61 11.03 -7.27
CA ALA A 79 14.86 12.01 -8.08
C ALA A 79 13.68 11.41 -8.88
N SER A 80 13.63 10.08 -9.00
CA SER A 80 12.69 9.31 -9.81
C SER A 80 11.91 8.26 -9.02
N SER A 81 12.06 8.17 -7.70
CA SER A 81 11.33 7.19 -6.90
C SER A 81 11.07 7.64 -5.46
N LEU A 82 9.91 7.22 -4.94
CA LEU A 82 9.54 7.32 -3.53
C LEU A 82 9.60 5.94 -2.89
N LEU A 83 9.94 5.92 -1.61
CA LEU A 83 9.82 4.74 -0.77
C LEU A 83 8.73 4.98 0.27
N VAL A 84 7.70 4.15 0.21
CA VAL A 84 6.61 4.11 1.19
C VAL A 84 6.89 2.97 2.15
N ILE A 85 6.84 3.27 3.46
CA ILE A 85 7.17 2.33 4.52
C ILE A 85 6.00 2.30 5.50
N TRP A 86 5.55 1.10 5.86
CA TRP A 86 4.71 0.90 7.03
C TRP A 86 5.47 0.08 8.06
N GLN A 87 5.47 0.54 9.30
CA GLN A 87 5.67 -0.36 10.44
C GLN A 87 4.31 -0.87 10.88
N ILE A 88 4.14 -2.19 10.85
CA ILE A 88 2.89 -2.86 11.17
C ILE A 88 3.04 -3.43 12.59
N ALA A 89 2.11 -3.12 13.48
CA ALA A 89 2.11 -3.69 14.81
C ALA A 89 1.79 -5.19 14.78
N GLN A 90 2.32 -5.94 15.73
CA GLN A 90 2.06 -7.37 15.83
C GLN A 90 0.56 -7.67 16.00
N GLY A 91 0.05 -8.65 15.27
CA GLY A 91 -1.38 -9.01 15.26
C GLY A 91 -2.24 -8.08 14.39
N TYR A 92 -1.60 -7.26 13.54
CA TYR A 92 -2.26 -6.40 12.56
C TYR A 92 -1.72 -6.71 11.17
N TYR A 93 -2.54 -6.43 10.16
CA TYR A 93 -2.16 -6.63 8.77
C TYR A 93 -2.81 -5.61 7.84
N LEU A 94 -2.20 -5.41 6.67
CA LEU A 94 -2.70 -4.53 5.61
C LEU A 94 -3.09 -5.33 4.37
N TYR A 95 -4.20 -4.96 3.74
CA TYR A 95 -4.61 -5.57 2.48
C TYR A 95 -3.89 -4.92 1.29
N ARG A 96 -3.26 -5.73 0.45
CA ARG A 96 -2.57 -5.24 -0.75
C ARG A 96 -3.52 -4.54 -1.73
N ASP A 97 -4.68 -5.14 -1.99
CA ASP A 97 -5.64 -4.67 -2.99
C ASP A 97 -6.37 -3.38 -2.55
N LYS A 98 -6.36 -3.05 -1.25
CA LYS A 98 -6.89 -1.81 -0.69
C LYS A 98 -5.87 -0.67 -0.63
N MET A 99 -4.64 -0.90 -1.08
CA MET A 99 -3.64 0.17 -1.21
C MET A 99 -3.85 0.94 -2.52
N ARG A 100 -3.85 2.27 -2.40
CA ARG A 100 -3.95 3.20 -3.54
C ARG A 100 -3.02 4.39 -3.32
N PHE A 101 -2.36 4.80 -4.39
CA PHE A 101 -1.45 5.93 -4.40
C PHE A 101 -1.86 6.91 -5.50
N SER A 102 -1.93 8.20 -5.20
CA SER A 102 -2.18 9.24 -6.20
C SER A 102 -1.41 10.50 -5.90
N LEU A 103 -1.09 11.27 -6.94
CA LEU A 103 -0.46 12.58 -6.80
C LEU A 103 -1.48 13.67 -7.06
N ARG A 104 -1.37 14.76 -6.29
CA ARG A 104 -2.04 16.03 -6.57
C ARG A 104 -0.99 17.02 -7.07
N ASP A 105 -0.47 16.81 -8.28
CA ASP A 105 0.53 17.67 -8.88
C ASP A 105 0.48 17.58 -10.42
N ASN A 106 0.64 18.73 -11.09
CA ASN A 106 0.70 18.79 -12.56
C ASN A 106 2.16 18.59 -13.01
N GLY A 107 2.40 17.55 -13.80
CA GLY A 107 3.69 17.23 -14.42
C GLY A 107 4.59 16.27 -13.65
N VAL A 108 4.04 15.58 -12.64
CA VAL A 108 4.62 14.34 -12.09
C VAL A 108 3.53 13.28 -12.05
N ALA A 109 3.83 12.12 -12.63
CA ALA A 109 2.96 10.94 -12.61
C ALA A 109 3.62 9.79 -11.84
N LEU A 110 2.80 8.95 -11.22
CA LEU A 110 3.26 7.69 -10.63
C LEU A 110 3.44 6.64 -11.74
N GLY A 111 4.52 5.87 -11.66
CA GLY A 111 4.64 4.60 -12.34
C GLY A 111 3.92 3.48 -11.58
N MET A 112 4.08 2.25 -12.06
CA MET A 112 3.52 1.08 -11.39
C MET A 112 4.21 0.85 -10.05
N ALA A 113 3.44 0.82 -8.97
CA ALA A 113 3.94 0.55 -7.62
C ALA A 113 4.56 -0.85 -7.55
N LYS A 114 5.73 -0.94 -6.91
CA LYS A 114 6.46 -2.19 -6.72
C LYS A 114 6.20 -2.69 -5.31
N PHE A 115 5.28 -3.64 -5.22
CA PHE A 115 4.95 -4.33 -3.99
C PHE A 115 5.88 -5.53 -3.78
N PRO A 116 6.30 -5.84 -2.55
CA PRO A 116 6.86 -7.15 -2.23
C PRO A 116 5.76 -8.22 -2.31
N ALA A 117 6.14 -9.49 -2.24
CA ALA A 117 5.17 -10.57 -2.09
C ALA A 117 4.52 -10.48 -0.70
N GLY A 118 3.19 -10.57 -0.66
CA GLY A 118 2.43 -10.74 0.58
C GLY A 118 2.05 -12.20 0.84
N GLU A 119 1.38 -12.42 1.96
CA GLU A 119 0.79 -13.69 2.35
C GLU A 119 -0.61 -13.80 1.72
N ILE A 120 -0.97 -15.00 1.26
CA ILE A 120 -2.28 -15.25 0.66
C ILE A 120 -3.18 -15.86 1.73
N GLU A 121 -4.28 -15.17 2.04
CA GLU A 121 -5.29 -15.61 2.99
C GLU A 121 -6.62 -15.87 2.28
N GLU A 122 -7.40 -16.82 2.78
CA GLU A 122 -8.80 -17.02 2.38
C GLU A 122 -9.72 -16.37 3.43
N ASP A 123 -10.23 -15.19 3.08
CA ASP A 123 -11.21 -14.45 3.87
C ASP A 123 -12.64 -14.88 3.50
N GLU A 124 -13.52 -15.06 4.50
CA GLU A 124 -14.89 -15.53 4.28
C GLU A 124 -15.77 -14.53 3.50
N TYR A 125 -15.42 -13.26 3.46
CA TYR A 125 -16.17 -12.20 2.78
C TYR A 125 -15.58 -11.82 1.41
N PHE A 126 -14.26 -11.81 1.30
CA PHE A 126 -13.51 -11.35 0.13
C PHE A 126 -12.85 -12.49 -0.66
N GLY A 127 -12.88 -13.72 -0.14
CA GLY A 127 -12.21 -14.86 -0.72
C GLY A 127 -10.70 -14.72 -0.61
N ARG A 128 -9.99 -15.08 -1.68
CA ARG A 128 -8.53 -15.08 -1.70
C ARG A 128 -7.97 -13.66 -1.78
N VAL A 129 -7.34 -13.22 -0.70
CA VAL A 129 -6.74 -11.89 -0.55
C VAL A 129 -5.24 -12.00 -0.30
N GLU A 130 -4.49 -10.96 -0.68
CA GLU A 130 -3.07 -10.84 -0.36
C GLU A 130 -2.90 -9.79 0.74
N ILE A 131 -2.31 -10.19 1.85
CA ILE A 131 -2.11 -9.36 3.05
C ILE A 131 -0.62 -9.21 3.38
N TYR A 132 -0.31 -8.19 4.18
CA TYR A 132 1.01 -7.97 4.75
C TYR A 132 0.91 -7.98 6.28
N THR A 133 1.51 -8.98 6.89
CA THR A 133 1.63 -9.20 8.35
C THR A 133 3.02 -8.83 8.88
N GLN A 134 4.01 -8.70 7.98
CA GLN A 134 5.38 -8.35 8.30
C GLN A 134 5.52 -7.01 9.04
N ASP A 135 6.40 -6.97 10.05
CA ASP A 135 6.67 -5.78 10.87
C ASP A 135 7.05 -4.54 10.05
N LEU A 136 7.70 -4.73 8.89
CA LEU A 136 8.16 -3.65 8.02
C LEU A 136 7.81 -3.93 6.55
N LEU A 137 6.82 -3.21 6.04
CA LEU A 137 6.43 -3.23 4.64
C LEU A 137 7.10 -2.08 3.89
N LYS A 138 7.72 -2.36 2.74
CA LYS A 138 8.39 -1.38 1.88
C LYS A 138 7.85 -1.47 0.46
N ILE A 139 7.34 -0.35 -0.06
CA ILE A 139 6.80 -0.25 -1.42
C ILE A 139 7.51 0.89 -2.14
N THR A 140 8.07 0.60 -3.31
CA THR A 140 8.69 1.62 -4.16
C THR A 140 7.66 2.15 -5.15
N LEU A 141 7.52 3.47 -5.21
CA LEU A 141 6.71 4.18 -6.19
C LEU A 141 7.63 4.90 -7.19
N PRO A 142 7.79 4.37 -8.42
CA PRO A 142 8.48 5.09 -9.48
C PRO A 142 7.74 6.39 -9.82
N LEU A 143 8.48 7.41 -10.22
CA LEU A 143 7.98 8.70 -10.67
C LEU A 143 8.36 8.92 -12.13
N ARG A 144 7.45 9.53 -12.88
CA ARG A 144 7.69 10.11 -14.21
C ARG A 144 7.48 11.60 -14.09
N ARG A 145 8.46 12.38 -14.53
CA ARG A 145 8.47 13.84 -14.39
C ARG A 145 8.62 14.46 -15.76
N ASP A 146 7.83 15.50 -16.03
CA ASP A 146 7.93 16.23 -17.30
C ASP A 146 9.16 17.13 -17.33
N THR A 147 9.64 17.54 -16.15
CA THR A 147 10.84 18.36 -15.98
C THR A 147 11.78 17.78 -14.92
N ALA A 148 13.08 18.03 -15.12
CA ALA A 148 14.12 17.64 -14.17
C ALA A 148 14.25 18.61 -12.98
N ALA A 149 13.54 19.74 -12.96
CA ALA A 149 13.66 20.75 -11.91
C ALA A 149 13.16 20.23 -10.55
N ALA A 150 13.82 20.62 -9.46
CA ALA A 150 13.37 20.33 -8.11
C ALA A 150 11.96 20.90 -7.88
N ARG A 151 11.11 20.14 -7.17
CA ARG A 151 9.72 20.55 -6.94
C ARG A 151 9.11 19.87 -5.73
N THR A 152 8.07 20.49 -5.18
CA THR A 152 7.25 19.89 -4.12
C THR A 152 6.06 19.18 -4.73
N ILE A 153 5.77 17.97 -4.26
CA ILE A 153 4.59 17.18 -4.64
C ILE A 153 3.78 16.84 -3.39
N THR A 154 2.51 16.51 -3.59
CA THR A 154 1.66 15.92 -2.54
C THR A 154 1.21 14.54 -2.96
N LEU A 155 1.61 13.52 -2.20
CA LEU A 155 1.18 12.13 -2.36
C LEU A 155 -0.02 11.87 -1.45
N ASN A 156 -1.12 11.39 -2.03
CA ASN A 156 -2.20 10.77 -1.26
C ASN A 156 -1.94 9.27 -1.20
N VAL A 157 -1.96 8.72 0.01
CA VAL A 157 -1.82 7.30 0.31
C VAL A 157 -3.13 6.86 0.94
N ARG A 158 -3.84 5.93 0.28
CA ARG A 158 -5.02 5.27 0.83
C ARG A 158 -4.70 3.81 1.11
N TYR A 159 -5.11 3.33 2.28
CA TYR A 159 -4.87 1.96 2.71
C TYR A 159 -5.94 1.50 3.70
N GLN A 160 -6.00 0.19 3.95
CA GLN A 160 -6.88 -0.40 4.93
C GLN A 160 -6.20 -1.61 5.55
N GLY A 161 -6.45 -1.83 6.85
CA GLY A 161 -5.96 -2.98 7.58
C GLY A 161 -6.94 -3.42 8.67
N CYS A 162 -6.64 -4.56 9.26
CA CYS A 162 -7.40 -5.12 10.38
C CYS A 162 -6.45 -5.63 11.46
N ALA A 163 -7.01 -5.83 12.64
CA ALA A 163 -6.43 -6.65 13.69
C ALA A 163 -6.90 -8.10 13.50
N GLU A 164 -6.02 -9.07 13.75
CA GLU A 164 -6.36 -10.50 13.79
C GLU A 164 -7.45 -10.80 14.82
N ALA A 165 -7.52 -10.00 15.88
CA ALA A 165 -8.55 -10.08 16.93
C ALA A 165 -9.95 -9.60 16.50
N GLY A 166 -10.17 -9.32 15.20
CA GLY A 166 -11.51 -9.22 14.62
C GLY A 166 -12.04 -7.81 14.36
N ILE A 167 -11.19 -6.78 14.41
CA ILE A 167 -11.58 -5.41 14.01
C ILE A 167 -10.90 -5.01 12.71
N CYS A 168 -11.68 -4.53 11.76
CA CYS A 168 -11.19 -3.88 10.55
C CYS A 168 -11.35 -2.36 10.64
N TYR A 169 -10.26 -1.64 10.43
CA TYR A 169 -10.30 -0.19 10.35
C TYR A 169 -10.98 0.23 9.03
N PRO A 170 -11.70 1.37 9.00
CA PRO A 170 -12.17 1.94 7.74
C PRO A 170 -11.01 2.32 6.83
N PRO A 171 -11.24 2.54 5.53
CA PRO A 171 -10.21 3.07 4.63
C PRO A 171 -9.61 4.38 5.19
N ILE A 172 -8.28 4.44 5.26
CA ILE A 172 -7.52 5.58 5.77
C ILE A 172 -6.92 6.34 4.59
N ASP A 173 -7.03 7.67 4.62
CA ASP A 173 -6.39 8.57 3.66
C ASP A 173 -5.32 9.42 4.35
N ARG A 174 -4.09 9.42 3.82
CA ARG A 174 -2.97 10.25 4.30
C ARG A 174 -2.41 11.08 3.17
N GLN A 175 -2.16 12.36 3.45
CA GLN A 175 -1.48 13.25 2.51
C GLN A 175 -0.07 13.52 3.00
N VAL A 176 0.92 13.29 2.14
CA VAL A 176 2.33 13.53 2.45
C VAL A 176 2.91 14.51 1.45
N ARG A 177 3.41 15.65 1.95
CA ARG A 177 4.13 16.61 1.14
C ARG A 177 5.61 16.24 1.08
N LEU A 178 6.16 16.16 -0.12
CA LEU A 178 7.54 15.71 -0.36
C LEU A 178 8.23 16.71 -1.27
N ARG A 179 9.50 17.01 -0.98
CA ARG A 179 10.35 17.84 -1.84
C ARG A 179 11.25 16.93 -2.67
N LEU A 180 10.94 16.83 -3.96
CA LEU A 180 11.78 16.10 -4.91
C LEU A 180 13.02 16.93 -5.25
N PRO A 181 14.22 16.32 -5.28
CA PRO A 181 15.41 16.98 -5.79
C PRO A 181 15.31 17.20 -7.30
N ALA A 182 16.23 17.98 -7.84
CA ALA A 182 16.42 18.03 -9.29
C ALA A 182 16.91 16.66 -9.77
N ALA A 183 16.39 16.18 -10.89
CA ALA A 183 16.92 14.99 -11.55
C ALA A 183 18.18 15.37 -12.34
N ALA A 184 19.22 14.54 -12.27
CA ALA A 184 20.32 14.68 -13.21
C ALA A 184 19.79 14.45 -14.65
N PRO A 185 20.30 15.17 -15.66
CA PRO A 185 20.04 14.82 -17.04
C PRO A 185 20.39 13.34 -17.23
N LYS A 186 19.48 12.58 -17.86
CA LYS A 186 19.82 11.25 -18.34
C LYS A 186 20.87 11.47 -19.43
N GLU A 187 22.14 11.30 -19.10
CA GLU A 187 23.20 11.33 -20.10
C GLU A 187 22.97 10.11 -20.98
N ASP A 188 22.46 10.34 -22.19
CA ASP A 188 22.25 9.29 -23.17
C ASP A 188 23.61 8.68 -23.49
N ALA A 189 23.88 7.53 -22.85
CA ALA A 189 25.09 6.72 -23.06
C ALA A 189 25.25 6.22 -24.51
N ALA A 190 24.38 6.64 -25.43
CA ALA A 190 24.43 6.37 -26.86
C ALA A 190 25.50 7.18 -27.62
N LEU A 191 26.10 8.23 -27.05
CA LEU A 191 27.19 9.00 -27.71
C LEU A 191 28.61 8.56 -27.29
N ARG A 192 28.76 7.52 -26.47
CA ARG A 192 30.07 6.89 -26.21
C ARG A 192 30.31 5.70 -27.14
N THR A 193 30.04 5.86 -28.43
CA THR A 193 30.45 4.88 -29.45
C THR A 193 31.93 5.06 -29.77
N SER A 194 32.74 4.17 -29.17
CA SER A 194 33.99 3.56 -29.65
C SER A 194 35.17 4.45 -30.17
N PRO A 195 36.39 4.28 -29.63
CA PRO A 195 37.63 4.92 -30.15
C PRO A 195 38.17 4.36 -31.48
N TRP A 196 37.53 3.38 -32.12
CA TRP A 196 38.12 2.72 -33.30
C TRP A 196 37.49 3.20 -34.61
N THR A 197 37.72 4.47 -34.98
CA THR A 197 37.49 4.93 -36.36
C THR A 197 38.66 5.78 -36.84
N GLN A 198 39.80 5.15 -37.11
CA GLN A 198 40.69 5.57 -38.20
C GLN A 198 41.76 4.49 -38.47
N SER A 199 41.44 3.53 -39.33
CA SER A 199 42.44 2.67 -39.98
C SER A 199 41.87 2.15 -41.30
N ARG A 200 41.77 3.04 -42.29
CA ARG A 200 41.69 2.61 -43.69
C ARG A 200 42.36 3.65 -44.59
N VAL A 201 43.68 3.65 -44.59
CA VAL A 201 44.48 4.13 -45.72
C VAL A 201 45.35 2.95 -46.15
N ILE A 202 44.84 2.14 -47.06
CA ILE A 202 45.68 1.23 -47.86
C ILE A 202 45.71 1.84 -49.26
N ALA A 203 46.73 2.67 -49.52
CA ALA A 203 47.07 3.07 -50.88
C ALA A 203 47.72 1.87 -51.57
N ARG A 204 46.97 1.23 -52.48
CA ARG A 204 47.50 0.20 -53.39
C ARG A 204 48.34 0.89 -54.47
N HIS A 205 49.66 0.83 -54.36
CA HIS A 205 50.52 1.07 -55.53
C HIS A 205 50.53 -0.18 -56.41
N GLY A 206 50.15 0.02 -57.67
CA GLY A 206 49.96 -1.01 -58.68
C GLY A 206 51.25 -1.65 -59.18
N LEU A 207 51.15 -2.95 -59.45
CA LEU A 207 52.07 -3.71 -60.30
C LEU A 207 51.23 -4.27 -61.46
N GLY A 208 51.16 -3.48 -62.54
CA GLY A 208 50.68 -3.95 -63.84
C GLY A 208 51.89 -4.34 -64.68
N ARG A 209 52.05 -5.65 -64.91
CA ARG A 209 53.05 -6.22 -65.82
C ARG A 209 52.37 -6.58 -67.15
N ALA A 210 53.17 -6.50 -68.21
CA ALA A 210 53.03 -7.12 -69.53
C ALA A 210 52.31 -6.33 -70.64
N ALA A 211 53.11 -5.87 -71.60
CA ALA A 211 52.91 -6.19 -73.02
C ALA A 211 54.27 -6.11 -73.75
N LEU A 212 54.74 -7.26 -74.23
CA LEU A 212 55.78 -7.40 -75.25
C LEU A 212 55.07 -7.56 -76.60
N THR A 213 55.48 -6.80 -77.63
CA THR A 213 55.38 -7.05 -79.09
C THR A 213 56.00 -5.80 -79.76
N GLU A 214 57.22 -5.85 -80.29
CA GLU A 214 57.68 -6.38 -81.59
C GLU A 214 57.66 -5.33 -82.74
N ALA A 215 58.81 -5.28 -83.44
CA ALA A 215 59.08 -4.78 -84.79
C ALA A 215 59.11 -3.26 -85.08
N ALA A 216 60.27 -2.71 -85.48
CA ALA A 216 60.69 -2.66 -86.89
C ALA A 216 61.68 -1.51 -87.18
N ARG A 217 62.76 -1.88 -87.88
CA ARG A 217 63.71 -1.08 -88.70
C ARG A 217 64.74 -0.17 -88.00
#